data_AF-A0AAU3HPL6-F1
#
_entry.id   AF-A0AAU3HPL6-F1
#
_cell.length_a   1.000
_cell.length_b   1.000
_cell.length_c   1.000
_cell.angle_alpha   90.00
_cell.angle_beta   90.00
_cell.angle_gamma   90.00
#
_symmetry.space_group_name_H-M   'P 1'
#
loop_
_entity.id
_entity.type
_entity.pdbx_description
1 polymer ?
#
loop_
_entity_poly.entity_id
_entity_poly.type
_entity_poly.pdbx_seq_one_letter_code
_entity_poly.pdbx_strand_id
1 'polypeptide(L)'
;MTSRERPDEAPTERTPAEPAPCRVVVCRDCCCGSPKVTGVDHARQTARLAESAPVRIAACLDVCEHANVIVVQPSAAARAAGARPVWLGLVNDPDATDDIAAWVEAGGPGVAPCPDILDLYVFTPPRRAR
;
A
#
# COMPACT_ATOMS: atom_id res chain seq x y z
N MET A 1 8.30 57.78 -20.05
CA MET A 1 8.28 57.62 -18.57
C MET A 1 7.07 56.78 -18.18
N THR A 2 7.26 55.48 -18.04
CA THR A 2 6.50 54.55 -17.17
C THR A 2 7.02 53.15 -17.51
N SER A 3 8.10 52.75 -16.83
CA SER A 3 8.44 51.34 -16.69
C SER A 3 7.43 50.73 -15.72
N ARG A 4 6.71 49.70 -16.13
CA ARG A 4 5.94 48.86 -15.20
C ARG A 4 6.87 47.77 -14.69
N GLU A 5 7.27 47.89 -13.44
CA GLU A 5 8.01 46.85 -12.71
C GLU A 5 7.09 45.63 -12.49
N ARG A 6 7.65 44.43 -12.71
CA ARG A 6 7.01 43.16 -12.38
C ARG A 6 7.28 42.88 -10.89
N PRO A 7 6.27 42.54 -10.07
CA PRO A 7 6.53 42.17 -8.69
C PRO A 7 7.31 40.85 -8.65
N ASP A 8 8.38 40.85 -7.86
CA ASP A 8 9.17 39.69 -7.49
C ASP A 8 8.31 38.81 -6.55
N GLU A 9 7.85 37.67 -7.06
CA GLU A 9 7.08 36.70 -6.27
C GLU A 9 8.06 35.88 -5.42
N ALA A 10 8.06 36.15 -4.12
CA ALA A 10 8.92 35.50 -3.14
C ALA A 10 8.73 33.96 -3.16
N PRO A 11 9.81 33.16 -3.09
CA PRO A 11 9.69 31.71 -3.03
C PRO A 11 8.94 31.29 -1.77
N THR A 12 7.82 30.60 -1.93
CA THR A 12 7.11 29.96 -0.81
C THR A 12 8.04 28.94 -0.16
N GLU A 13 8.39 29.21 1.09
CA GLU A 13 9.23 28.37 1.93
C GLU A 13 8.52 27.02 2.13
N ARG A 14 9.05 25.96 1.51
CA ARG A 14 8.51 24.61 1.64
C ARG A 14 8.84 24.09 3.04
N THR A 15 7.85 24.07 3.91
CA THR A 15 7.90 23.31 5.17
C THR A 15 8.31 21.86 4.85
N PRO A 16 9.22 21.24 5.62
CA PRO A 16 9.58 19.84 5.40
C PRO A 16 8.31 18.98 5.46
N ALA A 17 7.99 18.31 4.36
CA ALA A 17 6.86 17.40 4.33
C ALA A 17 7.09 16.27 5.33
N GLU A 18 6.07 15.94 6.12
CA GLU A 18 6.14 14.80 7.03
C GLU A 18 6.55 13.53 6.26
N PRO A 19 7.40 12.67 6.85
CA PRO A 19 7.83 11.46 6.19
C PRO A 19 6.62 10.60 5.80
N ALA A 20 6.58 10.19 4.54
CA ALA A 20 5.40 9.52 3.98
C ALA A 20 4.98 8.29 4.82
N PRO A 21 3.68 8.13 5.12
CA PRO A 21 3.17 7.03 5.93
C PRO A 21 3.28 5.69 5.19
N CYS A 22 2.89 4.61 5.86
CA CYS A 22 2.65 3.33 5.21
C CYS A 22 1.60 3.45 4.10
N ARG A 23 1.70 2.58 3.11
CA ARG A 23 0.79 2.58 1.95
C ARG A 23 0.41 1.15 1.60
N VAL A 24 -0.84 0.94 1.20
CA VAL A 24 -1.31 -0.36 0.73
C VAL A 24 -1.44 -0.33 -0.79
N VAL A 25 -0.93 -1.36 -1.48
CA VAL A 25 -1.13 -1.58 -2.92
C VAL A 25 -1.98 -2.83 -3.09
N VAL A 26 -2.99 -2.74 -3.94
CA VAL A 26 -3.99 -3.78 -4.09
C VAL A 26 -4.12 -4.15 -5.57
N CYS A 27 -3.96 -5.44 -5.88
CA CYS A 27 -4.10 -5.97 -7.24
C CYS A 27 -5.58 -6.13 -7.60
N ARG A 28 -6.04 -5.61 -8.75
CA ARG A 28 -7.47 -5.63 -9.13
C ARG A 28 -7.79 -5.95 -10.60
N ASP A 29 -6.81 -6.36 -11.40
CA ASP A 29 -7.07 -6.81 -12.78
C ASP A 29 -7.08 -8.36 -12.87
N CYS A 30 -7.03 -8.90 -14.09
CA CYS A 30 -6.84 -10.26 -14.63
C CYS A 30 -7.20 -11.49 -13.77
N CYS A 31 -6.78 -11.52 -12.49
CA CYS A 31 -7.10 -12.55 -11.51
C CYS A 31 -7.67 -12.04 -10.17
N CYS A 32 -7.29 -10.84 -9.70
CA CYS A 32 -7.59 -10.37 -8.35
C CYS A 32 -8.80 -9.43 -8.24
N GLY A 33 -9.40 -9.02 -9.36
CA GLY A 33 -10.65 -8.25 -9.39
C GLY A 33 -11.70 -8.82 -10.35
N SER A 34 -11.52 -10.08 -10.76
CA SER A 34 -12.40 -10.79 -11.67
C SER A 34 -13.14 -11.93 -10.95
N PRO A 35 -14.18 -12.55 -11.55
CA PRO A 35 -14.90 -13.67 -10.96
C PRO A 35 -14.06 -14.91 -10.62
N LYS A 36 -12.75 -14.93 -10.95
CA LYS A 36 -11.82 -16.00 -10.58
C LYS A 36 -11.60 -16.10 -9.07
N VAL A 37 -11.69 -14.98 -8.36
CA VAL A 37 -11.68 -14.95 -6.89
C VAL A 37 -13.12 -14.74 -6.44
N THR A 38 -13.76 -15.82 -6.03
CA THR A 38 -15.15 -15.81 -5.57
C THR A 38 -15.23 -15.59 -4.06
N GLY A 39 -16.39 -15.14 -3.58
CA GLY A 39 -16.63 -14.93 -2.14
C GLY A 39 -16.02 -13.66 -1.56
N VAL A 40 -15.30 -12.87 -2.36
CA VAL A 40 -14.66 -11.62 -1.93
C VAL A 40 -15.40 -10.41 -2.51
N ASP A 41 -15.83 -9.51 -1.64
CA ASP A 41 -16.24 -8.16 -2.03
C ASP A 41 -14.99 -7.27 -2.14
N HIS A 42 -14.42 -7.22 -3.35
CA HIS A 42 -13.19 -6.47 -3.62
C HIS A 42 -13.35 -4.96 -3.40
N ALA A 43 -14.56 -4.41 -3.61
CA ALA A 43 -14.83 -3.00 -3.42
C ALA A 43 -14.85 -2.67 -1.92
N ARG A 44 -15.57 -3.47 -1.12
CA ARG A 44 -15.59 -3.34 0.34
C ARG A 44 -14.21 -3.52 0.95
N GLN A 45 -13.44 -4.52 0.51
CA GLN A 45 -12.07 -4.74 0.97
C GLN A 45 -11.18 -3.51 0.72
N THR A 46 -11.27 -2.93 -0.48
CA THR A 46 -10.48 -1.75 -0.85
C THR A 46 -10.90 -0.53 -0.02
N ALA A 47 -12.19 -0.32 0.17
CA ALA A 47 -12.72 0.78 0.99
C ALA A 47 -12.25 0.66 2.44
N ARG A 48 -12.32 -0.55 3.01
CA ARG A 48 -11.87 -0.81 4.37
C ARG A 48 -10.40 -0.50 4.59
N LEU A 49 -9.52 -0.94 3.68
CA LEU A 49 -8.08 -0.64 3.76
C LEU A 49 -7.80 0.87 3.61
N ALA A 50 -8.63 1.59 2.85
CA ALA A 50 -8.48 3.02 2.62
C ALA A 50 -8.84 3.87 3.85
N GLU A 51 -9.55 3.31 4.84
CA GLU A 51 -9.81 3.96 6.12
C GLU A 51 -8.53 4.10 6.96
N SER A 52 -7.58 3.17 6.81
CA SER A 52 -6.38 3.06 7.64
C SER A 52 -5.12 3.61 6.97
N ALA A 53 -5.04 3.61 5.64
CA ALA A 53 -3.89 4.14 4.91
C ALA A 53 -4.19 4.51 3.46
N PRO A 54 -3.31 5.31 2.81
CA PRO A 54 -3.39 5.53 1.38
C PRO A 54 -3.34 4.20 0.60
N VAL A 55 -4.37 3.96 -0.22
CA VAL A 55 -4.48 2.78 -1.09
C VAL A 55 -4.13 3.11 -2.53
N ARG A 56 -3.37 2.25 -3.20
CA ARG A 56 -3.18 2.24 -4.65
C ARG A 56 -3.80 1.01 -5.25
N ILE A 57 -4.59 1.19 -6.29
CA ILE A 57 -4.95 0.08 -7.17
C ILE A 57 -3.85 -0.13 -8.20
N ALA A 58 -3.29 -1.34 -8.21
CA ALA A 58 -2.49 -1.85 -9.31
C ALA A 58 -3.38 -2.67 -10.23
N ALA A 59 -3.17 -2.55 -11.55
CA ALA A 59 -3.81 -3.45 -12.50
C ALA A 59 -3.36 -4.90 -12.21
N CYS A 60 -2.12 -5.24 -12.55
CA CYS A 60 -1.54 -6.55 -12.25
C CYS A 60 -0.23 -6.40 -11.48
N LEU A 61 0.03 -7.31 -10.54
CA LEU A 61 1.32 -7.43 -9.84
C LEU A 61 2.20 -8.56 -10.38
N ASP A 62 1.75 -9.26 -11.43
CA ASP A 62 2.40 -10.36 -12.14
C ASP A 62 2.68 -11.61 -11.28
N VAL A 63 1.83 -11.82 -10.26
CA VAL A 63 1.88 -12.93 -9.30
C VAL A 63 0.50 -13.58 -9.17
N CYS A 64 -0.12 -13.83 -10.32
CA CYS A 64 -1.52 -14.28 -10.40
C CYS A 64 -1.82 -15.59 -9.66
N GLU A 65 -0.82 -16.45 -9.48
CA GLU A 65 -0.92 -17.72 -8.73
C GLU A 65 -1.22 -17.52 -7.24
N HIS A 66 -0.91 -16.34 -6.68
CA HIS A 66 -1.14 -16.03 -5.28
C HIS A 66 -2.55 -15.52 -5.00
N ALA A 67 -3.28 -15.06 -6.03
CA ALA A 67 -4.64 -14.48 -5.96
C ALA A 67 -4.85 -13.37 -4.90
N ASN A 68 -5.84 -12.51 -5.13
CA ASN A 68 -6.17 -11.34 -4.30
C ASN A 68 -4.98 -10.67 -3.57
N VAL A 69 -3.96 -10.25 -4.33
CA VAL A 69 -2.68 -9.81 -3.75
C VAL A 69 -2.75 -8.40 -3.19
N ILE A 70 -2.27 -8.24 -1.96
CA ILE A 70 -2.09 -6.97 -1.25
C ILE A 70 -0.61 -6.82 -0.88
N VAL A 71 -0.08 -5.60 -1.04
CA VAL A 71 1.30 -5.27 -0.66
C VAL A 71 1.27 -4.12 0.32
N VAL A 72 1.84 -4.33 1.51
CA VAL A 72 2.03 -3.27 2.50
C VAL A 72 3.41 -2.66 2.31
N GLN A 73 3.46 -1.41 1.88
CA GLN A 73 4.68 -0.64 1.77
C GLN A 73 5.02 0.04 3.10
N PRO A 74 6.27 -0.03 3.58
CA PRO A 74 6.66 0.64 4.81
C PRO A 74 6.67 2.17 4.62
N SER A 75 6.51 2.88 5.73
CA SER A 75 6.70 4.32 5.80
C SER A 75 8.10 4.74 5.31
N ALA A 76 8.27 6.02 4.98
CA ALA A 76 9.57 6.54 4.55
C ALA A 76 10.66 6.32 5.60
N ALA A 77 10.35 6.53 6.88
CA ALA A 77 11.26 6.30 7.99
C ALA A 77 11.63 4.81 8.13
N ALA A 78 10.64 3.91 8.10
CA ALA A 78 10.89 2.48 8.19
C ALA A 78 11.72 1.96 7.01
N ARG A 79 11.45 2.44 5.79
CA ARG A 79 12.26 2.11 4.61
C ARG A 79 13.71 2.58 4.76
N ALA A 80 13.93 3.77 5.28
CA ALA A 80 15.29 4.28 5.54
C ALA A 80 16.03 3.43 6.59
N ALA A 81 15.30 2.88 7.57
CA ALA A 81 15.83 1.93 8.55
C ALA A 81 16.01 0.50 8.00
N GLY A 82 15.71 0.25 6.71
CA GLY A 82 15.92 -1.04 6.06
C GLY A 82 14.67 -1.91 5.92
N ALA A 83 13.49 -1.46 6.37
CA ALA A 83 12.24 -2.19 6.16
C ALA A 83 11.97 -2.43 4.67
N ARG A 84 11.26 -3.52 4.37
CA ARG A 84 10.91 -3.95 3.02
C ARG A 84 9.39 -4.15 2.91
N PRO A 85 8.82 -4.01 1.71
CA PRO A 85 7.40 -4.31 1.50
C PRO A 85 7.09 -5.77 1.85
N VAL A 86 5.93 -5.99 2.46
CA VAL A 86 5.40 -7.32 2.73
C VAL A 86 4.30 -7.63 1.73
N TRP A 87 4.33 -8.83 1.16
CA TRP A 87 3.46 -9.28 0.09
C TRP A 87 2.55 -10.38 0.63
N LEU A 88 1.25 -10.16 0.47
CA LEU A 88 0.19 -10.99 1.02
C LEU A 88 -0.67 -11.51 -0.14
N GLY A 89 -0.76 -12.82 -0.29
CA GLY A 89 -1.62 -13.50 -1.28
C GLY A 89 -2.83 -14.11 -0.60
N LEU A 90 -3.82 -14.55 -1.37
CA LEU A 90 -5.00 -15.26 -0.87
C LEU A 90 -5.79 -14.52 0.22
N VAL A 91 -5.74 -13.18 0.24
CA VAL A 91 -6.41 -12.36 1.26
C VAL A 91 -7.92 -12.29 1.01
N ASN A 92 -8.58 -13.44 0.99
CA ASN A 92 -9.99 -13.59 0.66
C ASN A 92 -10.88 -13.43 1.90
N ASP A 93 -10.30 -13.58 3.08
CA ASP A 93 -10.98 -13.43 4.35
C ASP A 93 -11.10 -11.95 4.73
N PRO A 94 -12.30 -11.44 5.07
CA PRO A 94 -12.47 -10.12 5.67
C PRO A 94 -11.61 -9.90 6.93
N ASP A 95 -11.43 -10.92 7.77
CA ASP A 95 -10.67 -10.79 9.01
C ASP A 95 -9.20 -10.49 8.72
N ALA A 96 -8.62 -11.16 7.71
CA ALA A 96 -7.27 -10.85 7.24
C ALA A 96 -7.13 -9.43 6.68
N THR A 97 -8.22 -8.86 6.14
CA THR A 97 -8.23 -7.45 5.70
C THR A 97 -8.18 -6.51 6.90
N ASP A 98 -8.94 -6.83 7.95
CA ASP A 98 -8.96 -6.05 9.19
C ASP A 98 -7.63 -6.14 9.94
N ASP A 99 -6.98 -7.31 9.95
CA ASP A 99 -5.64 -7.50 10.51
C ASP A 99 -4.58 -6.66 9.76
N ILE A 100 -4.65 -6.58 8.42
CA ILE A 100 -3.79 -5.70 7.63
C ILE A 100 -4.03 -4.23 7.98
N ALA A 101 -5.30 -3.83 8.08
CA ALA A 101 -5.68 -2.45 8.42
C ALA A 101 -5.12 -2.05 9.80
N ALA A 102 -5.36 -2.88 10.82
CA ALA A 102 -4.85 -2.67 12.17
C ALA A 102 -3.31 -2.66 12.22
N TRP A 103 -2.65 -3.54 11.48
CA TRP A 103 -1.19 -3.57 11.40
C TRP A 103 -0.61 -2.30 10.79
N VAL A 104 -1.25 -1.78 9.73
CA VAL A 104 -0.83 -0.52 9.10
C VAL A 104 -1.03 0.67 10.03
N GLU A 105 -2.12 0.72 10.79
CA GLU A 105 -2.36 1.74 11.83
C GLU A 105 -1.31 1.68 12.95
N ALA A 106 -0.85 0.48 13.31
CA ALA A 106 0.25 0.28 14.25
C ALA A 106 1.64 0.68 13.69
N GLY A 107 1.71 1.07 12.42
CA GLY A 107 2.93 1.54 11.75
C GLY A 107 3.49 0.57 10.70
N GLY A 108 2.90 -0.63 10.56
CA GLY A 108 3.20 -1.56 9.48
C GLY A 108 4.64 -2.12 9.48
N PRO A 109 5.12 -2.60 8.32
CA PRO A 109 6.39 -3.31 8.19
C PRO A 109 7.59 -2.55 8.77
N GLY A 110 8.34 -3.22 9.64
CA GLY A 110 9.56 -2.66 10.26
C GLY A 110 9.31 -1.66 11.39
N VAL A 111 8.04 -1.36 11.72
CA VAL A 111 7.66 -0.57 12.90
C VAL A 111 6.87 -1.44 13.87
N ALA A 112 5.79 -2.07 13.40
CA ALA A 112 5.01 -3.05 14.14
C ALA A 112 5.35 -4.47 13.67
N PRO A 113 5.42 -5.46 14.57
CA PRO A 113 5.57 -6.86 14.17
C PRO A 113 4.40 -7.28 13.27
N CYS A 114 4.67 -8.12 12.28
CA CYS A 114 3.62 -8.73 11.47
C CYS A 114 2.77 -9.63 12.40
N PRO A 115 1.44 -9.49 12.43
CA PRO A 115 0.59 -10.43 13.16
C PRO A 115 0.80 -11.86 12.68
N ASP A 116 0.92 -12.82 13.59
CA ASP A 116 1.19 -14.24 13.27
C ASP A 116 0.18 -14.83 12.28
N ILE A 117 -1.09 -14.39 12.34
CA ILE A 117 -2.13 -14.82 11.40
C ILE A 117 -1.82 -14.39 9.96
N LEU A 118 -1.18 -13.23 9.77
CA LEU A 118 -0.82 -12.73 8.44
C LEU A 118 0.33 -13.51 7.82
N ASP A 119 1.17 -14.21 8.62
CA ASP A 119 2.24 -15.05 8.09
C ASP A 119 1.72 -16.19 7.18
N LEU A 120 0.47 -16.62 7.36
CA LEU A 120 -0.20 -17.58 6.47
C LEU A 120 -0.40 -17.04 5.04
N TYR A 121 -0.42 -15.73 4.88
CA TYR A 121 -0.64 -15.04 3.61
C TYR A 121 0.67 -14.52 3.00
N VAL A 122 1.75 -14.46 3.78
CA VAL A 122 3.02 -13.90 3.35
C VAL A 122 3.67 -14.79 2.28
N PHE A 123 4.10 -14.16 1.19
CA PHE A 123 4.92 -14.83 0.18
C PHE A 123 6.06 -13.92 -0.29
N THR A 124 7.09 -14.52 -0.90
CA THR A 124 8.15 -13.76 -1.56
C THR A 124 7.83 -13.69 -3.05
N PRO A 125 7.58 -12.49 -3.62
CA PRO A 125 7.36 -12.38 -5.05
C PRO A 125 8.64 -12.71 -5.82
N PRO A 126 8.54 -13.23 -7.06
CA PRO A 126 9.70 -13.37 -7.92
C PRO A 126 10.35 -12.00 -8.12
N ARG A 127 11.69 -11.98 -8.17
CA ARG A 127 12.41 -10.76 -8.54
C ARG A 127 11.96 -10.36 -9.95
N ARG A 128 11.35 -9.18 -10.11
CA ARG A 128 11.10 -8.64 -11.44
C ARG A 128 12.43 -8.52 -12.16
N ALA A 129 12.62 -9.31 -13.23
CA ALA A 129 13.64 -9.03 -14.22
C ALA A 129 13.32 -7.64 -14.78
N ARG A 130 14.23 -6.70 -14.59
CA ARG A 130 14.05 -5.30 -14.94
C ARG A 130 14.33 -5.08 -16.42
#